data_AF-A0A4V1J5R3-F1
#
_entry.id   AF-A0A4V1J5R3-F1
#
_cell.length_a   1.000
_cell.length_b   1.000
_cell.length_c   1.000
_cell.angle_alpha   90.00
_cell.angle_beta   90.00
_cell.angle_gamma   90.00
#
_symmetry.space_group_name_H-M   'P 1'
#
loop_
_entity.id
_entity.type
_entity.pdbx_description
1 polymer ?
#
loop_
_entity_poly.entity_id
_entity_poly.type
_entity_poly.pdbx_seq_one_letter_code
_entity_poly.pdbx_strand_id
1 'polypeptide(L)'
;MAPLATLATTPTPIPTPLVAAPAASAVISTTTTLASHRSKTATSLPPPPPPPRQPSRLRDYYLNSLRDDIMTLSYDHYDISDPATTTSPELAVTEEDHGDLAADTSSVEEATTPPQRRRIGRGRPKRPPVPPSTPDLVYGLNSLTVHIRMREAIENKYNLLSALMALQCITGRRAEVVYSRSDAALLKLRKGMPLSVKVQLEGDDMYAFLDKLVEVVLPQIKEWRGLSRTAGDSNGCISFGFGPHVMGLFPDIEGVYDMIPKITGFHVSIDTSAPRDPPARTVLSAFQIPFNQPNAQ
;
A
#
# COMPACT_ATOMS: atom_id res chain seq x y z
N MET A 1 56.87 -14.94 45.34
CA MET A 1 57.36 -13.55 45.42
C MET A 1 58.03 -13.22 44.09
N ALA A 2 57.45 -12.30 43.31
CA ALA A 2 58.10 -11.66 42.15
C ALA A 2 59.15 -10.63 42.66
N PRO A 3 60.09 -10.10 41.83
CA PRO A 3 59.81 -9.20 40.68
C PRO A 3 60.66 -9.53 39.41
N LEU A 4 60.24 -9.29 38.15
CA LEU A 4 60.01 -8.04 37.39
C LEU A 4 61.29 -7.29 36.99
N ALA A 5 61.70 -7.38 35.71
CA ALA A 5 61.99 -6.26 34.79
C ALA A 5 62.99 -6.59 33.64
N THR A 6 62.46 -6.44 32.43
CA THR A 6 62.98 -6.24 31.08
C THR A 6 64.26 -5.39 30.93
N LEU A 7 65.12 -5.70 29.95
CA LEU A 7 65.73 -4.72 29.01
C LEU A 7 66.50 -5.39 27.86
N ALA A 8 66.28 -4.87 26.65
CA ALA A 8 66.84 -5.30 25.37
C ALA A 8 68.14 -4.55 25.05
N THR A 9 69.11 -5.22 24.40
CA THR A 9 70.38 -4.62 23.96
C THR A 9 70.82 -5.13 22.59
N THR A 10 70.59 -4.26 21.60
CA THR A 10 71.39 -3.87 20.40
C THR A 10 71.97 -4.86 19.37
N PRO A 11 71.94 -4.50 18.06
CA PRO A 11 72.48 -5.26 16.93
C PRO A 11 73.93 -4.87 16.55
N THR A 12 74.62 -5.74 15.79
CA THR A 12 75.89 -5.44 15.10
C THR A 12 75.84 -5.79 13.60
N PRO A 13 76.70 -5.16 12.76
CA PRO A 13 76.41 -4.83 11.37
C PRO A 13 77.20 -5.67 10.34
N ILE A 14 76.73 -5.73 9.09
CA ILE A 14 77.47 -6.28 7.94
C ILE A 14 77.40 -5.27 6.77
N PRO A 15 78.53 -4.99 6.08
CA PRO A 15 78.71 -3.82 5.22
C PRO A 15 78.30 -4.01 3.74
N THR A 16 77.97 -2.88 3.11
CA THR A 16 77.87 -2.67 1.65
C THR A 16 79.26 -2.50 0.99
N PRO A 17 79.34 -2.75 -0.32
CA PRO A 17 79.88 -1.74 -1.25
C PRO A 17 78.94 -1.57 -2.47
N LEU A 18 78.44 -0.37 -2.79
CA LEU A 18 79.08 0.75 -3.52
C LEU A 18 79.22 0.48 -5.04
N VAL A 19 78.94 1.54 -5.83
CA VAL A 19 79.26 1.80 -7.25
C VAL A 19 78.10 1.52 -8.21
N ALA A 20 77.60 2.44 -9.05
CA ALA A 20 77.82 3.86 -9.24
C ALA A 20 76.67 4.42 -10.10
N ALA A 21 76.24 5.65 -9.80
CA ALA A 21 75.73 6.59 -10.80
C ALA A 21 76.91 7.49 -11.23
N PRO A 22 76.86 8.22 -12.37
CA PRO A 22 76.17 9.51 -12.32
C PRO A 22 75.54 10.02 -13.64
N ALA A 23 74.61 10.97 -13.43
CA ALA A 23 74.38 12.21 -14.20
C ALA A 23 73.92 12.14 -15.67
N ALA A 24 73.09 13.02 -16.20
CA ALA A 24 72.21 14.10 -15.69
C ALA A 24 71.49 14.66 -16.92
N SER A 25 70.23 15.09 -16.77
CA SER A 25 69.62 16.27 -17.42
C SER A 25 68.17 16.37 -16.91
N ALA A 26 67.92 17.28 -15.97
CA ALA A 26 67.23 18.55 -16.20
C ALA A 26 65.70 18.35 -16.32
N VAL A 27 64.95 18.38 -15.21
CA VAL A 27 64.27 19.58 -14.68
C VAL A 27 63.40 20.27 -15.73
N ILE A 28 62.12 19.87 -15.81
CA ILE A 28 60.99 20.79 -15.99
C ILE A 28 59.83 20.26 -15.13
N SER A 29 59.54 21.01 -14.07
CA SER A 29 58.32 20.91 -13.29
C SER A 29 57.14 21.45 -14.10
N THR A 30 56.06 20.69 -14.24
CA THR A 30 54.68 21.18 -14.12
C THR A 30 53.73 19.99 -13.93
N THR A 31 53.19 19.88 -12.73
CA THR A 31 51.91 19.22 -12.47
C THR A 31 50.84 19.84 -13.36
N THR A 32 50.31 19.10 -14.32
CA THR A 32 49.02 19.41 -14.95
C THR A 32 48.11 18.21 -14.77
N THR A 33 47.39 18.24 -13.66
CA THR A 33 46.06 17.65 -13.51
C THR A 33 45.18 18.11 -14.67
N LEU A 34 45.05 17.30 -15.71
CA LEU A 34 44.00 17.49 -16.72
C LEU A 34 42.77 16.71 -16.25
N ALA A 35 42.08 17.35 -15.31
CA ALA A 35 40.70 17.02 -14.98
C ALA A 35 39.87 17.11 -16.26
N SER A 36 39.48 15.95 -16.79
CA SER A 36 38.44 15.85 -17.81
C SER A 36 37.12 16.28 -17.18
N HIS A 37 36.88 17.60 -17.14
CA HIS A 37 35.55 18.19 -17.03
C HIS A 37 34.76 17.81 -18.29
N ARG A 38 34.21 16.60 -18.30
CA ARG A 38 33.11 16.28 -19.21
C ARG A 38 31.89 16.97 -18.63
N SER A 39 31.56 18.12 -19.18
CA SER A 39 30.36 18.90 -18.90
C SER A 39 29.13 18.00 -18.88
N LYS A 40 28.61 17.71 -17.68
CA LYS A 40 27.27 17.14 -17.48
C LYS A 40 26.24 18.24 -17.73
N THR A 41 26.10 18.64 -18.99
CA THR A 41 24.98 19.45 -19.50
C THR A 41 24.44 18.77 -20.75
N ALA A 42 24.17 17.48 -20.65
CA ALA A 42 23.18 16.83 -21.47
C ALA A 42 22.00 16.58 -20.54
N THR A 43 20.97 17.42 -20.64
CA THR A 43 19.63 17.09 -20.13
C THR A 43 19.19 15.85 -20.90
N SER A 44 19.58 14.67 -20.41
CA SER A 44 19.09 13.42 -20.96
C SER A 44 17.60 13.43 -20.73
N LEU A 45 16.81 13.52 -21.81
CA LEU A 45 15.37 13.35 -21.74
C LEU A 45 15.09 12.12 -20.86
N PRO A 46 14.17 12.21 -19.89
CA PRO A 46 13.81 11.06 -19.09
C PRO A 46 13.44 9.91 -20.05
N PRO A 47 13.83 8.67 -19.74
CA PRO A 47 13.48 7.53 -20.59
C PRO A 47 11.96 7.55 -20.83
N PRO A 48 11.50 7.25 -22.05
CA PRO A 48 10.07 7.19 -22.32
C PRO A 48 9.43 6.22 -21.31
N PRO A 49 8.22 6.53 -20.81
CA PRO A 49 7.54 5.61 -19.93
C PRO A 49 7.42 4.25 -20.64
N PRO A 50 7.52 3.13 -19.91
CA PRO A 50 7.32 1.82 -20.50
C PRO A 50 5.94 1.78 -21.18
N PRO A 51 5.80 1.02 -22.28
CA PRO A 51 4.50 0.85 -22.91
C PRO A 51 3.49 0.33 -21.88
N PRO A 52 2.20 0.66 -22.04
CA PRO A 52 1.16 0.11 -21.19
C PRO A 52 1.25 -1.42 -21.23
N ARG A 53 1.09 -2.05 -20.07
CA ARG A 53 1.04 -3.51 -19.98
C ARG A 53 -0.19 -4.02 -20.73
N GLN A 54 -0.15 -5.29 -21.11
CA GLN A 54 -1.33 -5.94 -21.69
C GLN A 54 -2.50 -5.83 -20.70
N PRO A 55 -3.71 -5.49 -21.18
CA PRO A 55 -4.88 -5.45 -20.31
C PRO A 55 -5.13 -6.83 -19.72
N SER A 56 -5.63 -6.85 -18.49
CA SER A 56 -6.07 -8.09 -17.85
C SER A 56 -7.46 -8.46 -18.35
N ARG A 57 -7.70 -9.77 -18.54
CA ARG A 57 -9.01 -10.33 -18.93
C ARG A 57 -10.15 -9.81 -18.03
N LEU A 58 -9.91 -9.79 -16.72
CA LEU A 58 -10.90 -9.39 -15.73
C LEU A 58 -11.24 -7.88 -15.82
N ARG A 59 -10.29 -7.04 -16.25
CA ARG A 59 -10.55 -5.63 -16.59
C ARG A 59 -11.42 -5.50 -17.83
N ASP A 60 -11.14 -6.26 -18.88
CA ASP A 60 -11.93 -6.22 -20.12
C ASP A 60 -13.37 -6.69 -19.86
N TYR A 61 -13.54 -7.72 -19.02
CA TYR A 61 -14.85 -8.16 -18.55
C TYR A 61 -15.60 -7.06 -17.80
N TYR A 62 -14.91 -6.31 -16.93
CA TYR A 62 -15.50 -5.17 -16.25
C TYR A 62 -15.97 -4.09 -17.22
N LEU A 63 -15.10 -3.69 -18.15
CA LEU A 63 -15.40 -2.61 -19.09
C LEU A 63 -16.51 -2.95 -20.10
N ASN A 64 -16.61 -4.21 -20.52
CA ASN A 64 -17.52 -4.63 -21.58
C ASN A 64 -18.90 -5.08 -21.08
N SER A 65 -19.02 -5.59 -19.85
CA SER A 65 -20.27 -6.16 -19.34
C SER A 65 -20.61 -5.65 -17.94
N LEU A 66 -19.75 -5.87 -16.95
CA LEU A 66 -20.13 -5.59 -15.55
C LEU A 66 -20.40 -4.12 -15.29
N ARG A 67 -19.70 -3.21 -15.97
CA ARG A 67 -19.88 -1.77 -15.79
C ARG A 67 -21.33 -1.36 -16.03
N ASP A 68 -21.91 -1.80 -17.13
CA ASP A 68 -23.27 -1.45 -17.54
C ASP A 68 -24.31 -2.13 -16.63
N ASP A 69 -24.05 -3.38 -16.22
CA ASP A 69 -24.87 -4.10 -15.26
C ASP A 69 -24.88 -3.42 -13.88
N ILE A 70 -23.70 -3.03 -13.38
CA ILE A 70 -23.54 -2.33 -12.10
C ILE A 70 -24.25 -0.98 -12.15
N MET A 71 -24.08 -0.23 -13.24
CA MET A 71 -24.77 1.05 -13.46
C MET A 71 -26.30 0.87 -13.42
N THR A 72 -26.81 -0.16 -14.08
CA THR A 72 -28.25 -0.44 -14.10
C THR A 72 -28.77 -0.88 -12.73
N LEU A 73 -28.00 -1.70 -12.00
CA LEU A 73 -28.36 -2.18 -10.66
C LEU A 73 -28.29 -1.09 -9.59
N SER A 74 -27.43 -0.08 -9.75
CA SER A 74 -27.31 1.04 -8.83
C SER A 74 -28.19 2.23 -9.20
N TYR A 75 -28.95 2.15 -10.29
CA TYR A 75 -29.81 3.24 -10.73
C TYR A 75 -30.98 3.44 -9.76
N ASP A 76 -30.99 4.62 -9.14
CA ASP A 76 -32.11 5.12 -8.37
C ASP A 76 -32.87 6.13 -9.24
N HIS A 77 -34.16 5.89 -9.48
CA HIS A 77 -35.01 6.85 -10.17
C HIS A 77 -35.38 7.97 -9.20
N TYR A 78 -34.94 9.19 -9.49
CA TYR A 78 -35.31 10.37 -8.72
C TYR A 78 -36.24 11.26 -9.54
N ASP A 79 -37.29 11.77 -8.90
CA ASP A 79 -38.11 12.81 -9.50
C ASP A 79 -37.32 14.13 -9.48
N ILE A 80 -37.29 14.85 -10.59
CA ILE A 80 -36.58 16.15 -10.72
C ILE A 80 -37.10 17.17 -9.69
N SER A 81 -38.31 16.97 -9.17
CA SER A 81 -38.94 17.80 -8.15
C SER A 81 -38.47 17.54 -6.71
N ASP A 82 -37.73 16.48 -6.43
CA ASP A 82 -37.31 16.15 -5.08
C ASP A 82 -36.14 17.05 -4.63
N PRO A 83 -36.30 17.83 -3.54
CA PRO A 83 -35.28 18.76 -3.08
C PRO A 83 -34.01 18.06 -2.58
N ALA A 84 -34.10 16.79 -2.15
CA ALA A 84 -32.93 16.00 -1.75
C ALA A 84 -31.93 15.73 -2.91
N THR A 85 -32.35 15.91 -4.16
CA THR A 85 -31.58 15.60 -5.37
C THR A 85 -31.05 16.85 -6.09
N THR A 86 -31.77 17.97 -6.01
CA THR A 86 -31.37 19.26 -6.62
C THR A 86 -30.20 19.89 -5.89
N THR A 87 -30.11 19.61 -4.59
CA THR A 87 -29.03 20.09 -3.75
C THR A 87 -27.83 19.17 -3.93
N SER A 88 -26.91 19.54 -4.84
CA SER A 88 -25.57 18.95 -4.92
C SER A 88 -25.05 18.69 -3.49
N PRO A 89 -24.36 17.57 -3.20
CA PRO A 89 -23.96 17.22 -1.83
C PRO A 89 -23.12 18.30 -1.13
N GLU A 90 -22.54 19.24 -1.88
CA GLU A 90 -21.86 20.44 -1.40
C GLU A 90 -22.83 21.52 -0.85
N LEU A 91 -24.05 21.60 -1.39
CA LEU A 91 -25.13 22.49 -0.95
C LEU A 91 -26.06 21.83 0.08
N ALA A 92 -26.10 20.50 0.20
CA ALA A 92 -26.97 19.79 1.14
C ALA A 92 -26.47 19.94 2.59
N VAL A 93 -25.18 20.27 2.75
CA VAL A 93 -24.61 20.74 4.01
C VAL A 93 -25.19 22.12 4.39
N THR A 94 -25.68 22.89 3.42
CA THR A 94 -26.17 24.25 3.61
C THR A 94 -27.68 24.32 3.83
N GLU A 95 -28.46 23.46 3.15
CA GLU A 95 -29.93 23.62 3.11
C GLU A 95 -30.67 22.94 4.27
N GLU A 96 -30.14 21.85 4.85
CA GLU A 96 -30.72 21.26 6.07
C GLU A 96 -30.25 21.96 7.37
N ASP A 97 -29.33 22.94 7.26
CA ASP A 97 -28.77 23.68 8.39
C ASP A 97 -29.55 24.97 8.73
N HIS A 98 -30.67 25.29 8.05
CA HIS A 98 -31.57 26.38 8.48
C HIS A 98 -32.58 25.98 9.56
N GLY A 99 -32.48 24.75 10.08
CA GLY A 99 -33.33 24.23 11.16
C GLY A 99 -32.85 24.53 12.58
N ASP A 100 -31.68 25.15 12.78
CA ASP A 100 -31.17 25.49 14.11
C ASP A 100 -30.81 26.98 14.18
N LEU A 101 -31.73 27.75 14.80
CA LEU A 101 -31.55 29.13 15.26
C LEU A 101 -31.05 30.10 14.18
N ALA A 102 -31.98 30.64 13.39
CA ALA A 102 -31.88 32.03 13.00
C ALA A 102 -31.78 32.87 14.29
N ALA A 103 -30.56 33.07 14.78
CA ALA A 103 -30.28 34.10 15.75
C ALA A 103 -30.58 35.42 15.05
N ASP A 104 -31.51 36.16 15.64
CA ASP A 104 -31.85 37.51 15.25
C ASP A 104 -30.56 38.30 14.98
N THR A 105 -30.46 38.83 13.77
CA THR A 105 -29.29 39.56 13.30
C THR A 105 -29.11 40.85 14.12
N SER A 106 -28.26 40.82 15.14
CA SER A 106 -27.67 42.04 15.71
C SER A 106 -26.39 41.77 16.51
N SER A 107 -25.35 41.24 15.87
CA SER A 107 -23.98 41.35 16.41
C SER A 107 -22.92 41.18 15.34
N VAL A 108 -22.15 42.24 15.10
CA VAL A 108 -21.06 42.35 14.11
C VAL A 108 -19.81 41.53 14.51
N GLU A 109 -19.77 40.97 15.72
CA GLU A 109 -18.59 40.26 16.25
C GLU A 109 -18.43 38.82 15.73
N GLU A 110 -19.42 38.27 15.04
CA GLU A 110 -19.43 36.84 14.68
C GLU A 110 -18.50 36.50 13.50
N ALA A 111 -18.06 37.49 12.72
CA ALA A 111 -17.21 37.30 11.54
C ALA A 111 -15.73 36.99 11.85
N THR A 112 -15.27 37.17 13.10
CA THR A 112 -13.85 36.97 13.48
C THR A 112 -13.62 35.65 14.24
N THR A 113 -14.67 34.91 14.55
CA THR A 113 -14.55 33.63 15.25
C THR A 113 -14.23 32.53 14.23
N PRO A 114 -13.11 31.77 14.36
CA PRO A 114 -12.86 30.65 13.46
C PRO A 114 -14.03 29.68 13.57
N PRO A 115 -14.51 29.08 12.46
CA PRO A 115 -15.67 28.19 12.48
C PRO A 115 -15.41 27.11 13.52
N GLN A 116 -16.22 27.11 14.60
CA GLN A 116 -16.08 26.12 15.65
C GLN A 116 -16.27 24.76 14.98
N ARG A 117 -15.19 23.97 14.89
CA ARG A 117 -15.23 22.62 14.34
C ARG A 117 -16.26 21.83 15.16
N ARG A 118 -17.47 21.65 14.62
CA ARG A 118 -18.65 21.06 15.28
C ARG A 118 -18.24 19.85 16.14
N ARG A 119 -17.98 20.07 17.43
CA ARG A 119 -17.69 19.02 18.41
C ARG A 119 -18.99 18.68 19.11
N ILE A 120 -19.87 17.96 18.41
CA ILE A 120 -20.98 17.26 19.07
C ILE A 120 -20.34 16.11 19.88
N GLY A 121 -20.63 16.05 21.18
CA GLY A 121 -19.85 15.35 22.21
C GLY A 121 -19.38 13.95 21.83
N ARG A 122 -18.08 13.67 21.96
CA ARG A 122 -17.42 12.35 21.73
C ARG A 122 -17.91 11.58 20.48
N GLY A 123 -18.51 12.25 19.50
CA GLY A 123 -19.14 11.64 18.34
C GLY A 123 -18.16 11.54 17.18
N ARG A 124 -18.28 10.46 16.41
CA ARG A 124 -17.56 10.32 15.13
C ARG A 124 -17.90 11.51 14.22
N PRO A 125 -16.97 11.99 13.37
CA PRO A 125 -17.30 13.02 12.39
C PRO A 125 -18.52 12.61 11.56
N LYS A 126 -19.45 13.55 11.30
CA LYS A 126 -20.58 13.33 10.39
C LYS A 126 -20.01 12.91 9.03
N ARG A 127 -20.55 11.84 8.44
CA ARG A 127 -20.12 11.37 7.13
C ARG A 127 -20.71 12.29 6.06
N PRO A 128 -20.00 12.53 4.95
CA PRO A 128 -20.60 13.24 3.84
C PRO A 128 -21.84 12.46 3.34
N PRO A 129 -22.86 13.18 2.83
CA PRO A 129 -23.98 12.57 2.13
C PRO A 129 -23.44 11.80 0.91
N VAL A 130 -24.14 10.73 0.54
CA VAL A 130 -23.77 9.89 -0.60
C VAL A 130 -24.26 10.58 -1.87
N PRO A 131 -23.42 10.77 -2.90
CA PRO A 131 -23.90 11.32 -4.17
C PRO A 131 -24.87 10.35 -4.85
N PRO A 132 -25.86 10.85 -5.61
CA PRO A 132 -26.76 10.00 -6.39
C PRO A 132 -25.97 9.19 -7.44
N SER A 133 -26.49 8.02 -7.83
CA SER A 133 -25.88 7.19 -8.88
C SER A 133 -26.14 7.80 -10.26
N THR A 134 -25.13 8.44 -10.83
CA THR A 134 -25.15 9.02 -12.18
C THR A 134 -24.43 8.07 -13.15
N PRO A 135 -24.82 8.00 -14.45
CA PRO A 135 -24.09 7.21 -15.46
C PRO A 135 -22.58 7.47 -15.53
N ASP A 136 -22.16 8.69 -15.20
CA ASP A 136 -20.75 9.08 -15.18
C ASP A 136 -19.98 8.49 -13.97
N LEU A 137 -20.69 8.16 -12.90
CA LEU A 137 -20.15 7.64 -11.65
C LEU A 137 -20.52 6.16 -11.50
N VAL A 138 -19.88 5.30 -12.29
CA VAL A 138 -20.05 3.85 -12.17
C VAL A 138 -19.12 3.28 -11.11
N TYR A 139 -19.64 2.41 -10.25
CA TYR A 139 -18.84 1.76 -9.23
C TYR A 139 -17.88 0.73 -9.87
N GLY A 140 -16.66 0.69 -9.35
CA GLY A 140 -15.60 -0.19 -9.81
C GLY A 140 -14.54 -0.41 -8.73
N LEU A 141 -13.48 -1.13 -9.08
CA LEU A 141 -12.32 -1.30 -8.20
C LEU A 141 -11.34 -0.14 -8.40
N ASN A 142 -10.86 0.45 -7.31
CA ASN A 142 -9.90 1.55 -7.37
C ASN A 142 -8.48 1.07 -7.05
N SER A 143 -8.30 0.52 -5.85
CA SER A 143 -7.02 0.00 -5.38
C SER A 143 -7.19 -1.28 -4.58
N LEU A 144 -6.15 -2.09 -4.55
CA LEU A 144 -6.08 -3.30 -3.76
C LEU A 144 -4.78 -3.31 -2.97
N THR A 145 -4.90 -3.38 -1.65
CA THR A 145 -3.75 -3.44 -0.75
C THR A 145 -3.64 -4.84 -0.16
N VAL A 146 -2.52 -5.51 -0.44
CA VAL A 146 -2.15 -6.76 0.21
C VAL A 146 -1.16 -6.46 1.32
N HIS A 147 -1.44 -6.89 2.54
CA HIS A 147 -0.55 -6.69 3.67
C HIS A 147 -0.33 -7.97 4.47
N ILE A 148 0.92 -8.19 4.87
CA ILE A 148 1.35 -9.29 5.71
C ILE A 148 1.96 -8.72 6.98
N ARG A 149 1.43 -9.12 8.13
CA ARG A 149 2.00 -8.80 9.43
C ARG A 149 2.62 -10.05 10.03
N MET A 150 3.90 -10.00 10.36
CA MET A 150 4.60 -11.09 11.01
C MET A 150 4.93 -10.74 12.45
N ARG A 151 4.46 -11.53 13.41
CA ARG A 151 4.77 -11.32 14.82
C ARG A 151 6.24 -11.68 15.12
N GLU A 152 6.77 -12.65 14.39
CA GLU A 152 8.12 -13.21 14.53
C GLU A 152 9.20 -12.27 14.02
N ALA A 153 8.84 -11.23 13.26
CA ALA A 153 9.74 -10.17 12.85
C ALA A 153 10.27 -9.35 14.05
N ILE A 154 9.57 -9.39 15.19
CA ILE A 154 9.99 -8.73 16.44
C ILE A 154 11.21 -9.43 17.03
N GLU A 155 11.26 -10.76 16.95
CA GLU A 155 12.38 -11.57 17.45
C GLU A 155 13.54 -11.57 16.45
N ASN A 156 13.23 -11.80 15.17
CA ASN A 156 14.22 -11.80 14.11
C ASN A 156 13.70 -11.09 12.85
N LYS A 157 14.38 -10.01 12.49
CA LYS A 157 14.07 -9.18 11.31
C LYS A 157 14.15 -9.96 9.99
N TYR A 158 14.99 -10.99 9.92
CA TYR A 158 15.16 -11.80 8.71
C TYR A 158 13.91 -12.62 8.35
N ASN A 159 13.06 -12.94 9.33
CA ASN A 159 11.79 -13.63 9.06
C ASN A 159 10.88 -12.81 8.12
N LEU A 160 11.03 -11.48 8.10
CA LEU A 160 10.26 -10.62 7.21
C LEU A 160 10.61 -10.82 5.72
N LEU A 161 11.81 -11.33 5.43
CA LEU A 161 12.27 -11.55 4.06
C LEU A 161 11.41 -12.61 3.35
N SER A 162 10.91 -13.63 4.06
CA SER A 162 10.05 -14.66 3.46
C SER A 162 8.72 -14.06 2.98
N ALA A 163 8.09 -13.20 3.78
CA ALA A 163 6.88 -12.48 3.39
C ALA A 163 7.12 -11.51 2.23
N LEU A 164 8.30 -10.85 2.19
CA LEU A 164 8.68 -9.96 1.10
C LEU A 164 8.81 -10.72 -0.22
N MET A 165 9.51 -11.86 -0.21
CA MET A 165 9.68 -12.72 -1.39
C MET A 165 8.33 -13.25 -1.87
N ALA A 166 7.50 -13.76 -0.96
CA ALA A 166 6.19 -14.30 -1.33
C ALA A 166 5.28 -13.24 -1.98
N LEU A 167 5.17 -12.05 -1.39
CA LEU A 167 4.35 -10.97 -1.97
C LEU A 167 4.87 -10.53 -3.34
N GLN A 168 6.18 -10.44 -3.51
CA GLN A 168 6.78 -10.07 -4.79
C GLN A 168 6.52 -11.13 -5.86
N CYS A 169 6.59 -12.41 -5.51
CA CYS A 169 6.25 -13.52 -6.42
C CYS A 169 4.79 -13.46 -6.87
N ILE A 170 3.85 -13.30 -5.93
CA ILE A 170 2.41 -13.29 -6.24
C ILE A 170 2.01 -12.06 -7.06
N THR A 171 2.47 -10.87 -6.64
CA THR A 171 2.00 -9.59 -7.19
C THR A 171 2.84 -9.06 -8.34
N GLY A 172 4.07 -9.55 -8.52
CA GLY A 172 5.03 -8.99 -9.49
C GLY A 172 5.42 -7.54 -9.22
N ARG A 173 5.07 -6.98 -8.05
CA ARG A 173 5.36 -5.61 -7.64
C ARG A 173 6.28 -5.58 -6.44
N ARG A 174 7.11 -4.54 -6.38
CA ARG A 174 8.06 -4.34 -5.28
C ARG A 174 7.28 -4.05 -3.99
N ALA A 175 7.39 -4.97 -3.04
CA ALA A 175 6.78 -4.81 -1.74
C ALA A 175 7.53 -3.81 -0.84
N GLU A 176 6.78 -3.05 -0.06
CA GLU A 176 7.28 -2.06 0.88
C GLU A 176 7.30 -2.62 2.30
N VAL A 177 8.42 -2.41 2.99
CA VAL A 177 8.55 -2.74 4.41
C VAL A 177 7.91 -1.64 5.25
N VAL A 178 7.00 -2.05 6.14
CA VAL A 178 6.27 -1.18 7.05
C VAL A 178 6.87 -1.30 8.44
N TYR A 179 7.21 -0.14 9.00
CA TYR A 179 7.76 0.01 10.34
C TYR A 179 6.65 0.26 11.37
N SER A 180 6.90 -0.14 12.61
CA SER A 180 6.01 0.10 13.74
C SER A 180 5.85 1.60 14.04
N ARG A 181 4.59 2.04 14.13
CA ARG A 181 4.22 3.42 14.52
C ARG A 181 4.08 3.58 16.04
N SER A 182 3.65 2.51 16.72
CA SER A 182 3.40 2.48 18.16
C SER A 182 4.49 1.71 18.92
N ASP A 183 4.67 2.08 20.18
CA ASP A 183 5.43 1.31 21.16
C ASP A 183 4.44 0.57 22.06
N ALA A 184 4.66 -0.72 22.28
CA ALA A 184 3.82 -1.53 23.15
C ALA A 184 4.69 -2.59 23.84
N ALA A 185 4.98 -2.35 25.12
CA ALA A 185 5.82 -3.23 25.94
C ALA A 185 5.28 -4.67 26.03
N LEU A 186 3.95 -4.84 26.10
CA LEU A 186 3.28 -6.17 26.11
C LEU A 186 3.63 -7.02 24.89
N LEU A 187 3.82 -6.39 23.74
CA LEU A 187 4.16 -7.05 22.47
C LEU A 187 5.68 -7.07 22.22
N LYS A 188 6.50 -6.60 23.17
CA LYS A 188 7.94 -6.34 23.01
C LYS A 188 8.25 -5.46 21.79
N LEU A 189 7.30 -4.61 21.39
CA LEU A 189 7.38 -3.84 20.15
C LEU A 189 7.87 -2.42 20.44
N ARG A 190 9.00 -2.02 19.85
CA ARG A 190 9.50 -0.64 19.88
C ARG A 190 9.15 0.10 18.59
N LYS A 191 9.08 1.42 18.62
CA LYS A 191 8.88 2.26 17.42
C LYS A 191 10.03 2.11 16.43
N GLY A 192 9.72 2.11 15.13
CA GLY A 192 10.71 2.00 14.05
C GLY A 192 11.24 0.59 13.78
N MET A 193 10.66 -0.45 14.39
CA MET A 193 11.00 -1.84 14.07
C MET A 193 10.24 -2.30 12.81
N PRO A 194 10.89 -3.01 11.87
CA PRO A 194 10.22 -3.58 10.70
C PRO A 194 9.31 -4.73 11.15
N LEU A 195 8.03 -4.69 10.75
CA LEU A 195 7.02 -5.61 11.31
C LEU A 195 6.09 -6.21 10.26
N SER A 196 5.79 -5.45 9.21
CA SER A 196 4.90 -5.89 8.15
C SER A 196 5.45 -5.54 6.79
N VAL A 197 4.93 -6.20 5.77
CA VAL A 197 5.18 -5.90 4.36
C VAL A 197 3.83 -5.58 3.73
N LYS A 198 3.78 -4.57 2.86
CA LYS A 198 2.58 -4.25 2.09
C LYS A 198 2.92 -4.06 0.62
N VAL A 199 1.93 -4.30 -0.23
CA VAL A 199 1.93 -3.94 -1.65
C VAL A 199 0.59 -3.28 -1.93
N GLN A 200 0.61 -2.14 -2.63
CA GLN A 200 -0.59 -1.51 -3.18
C GLN A 200 -0.59 -1.75 -4.69
N LEU A 201 -1.68 -2.32 -5.19
CA LEU A 201 -1.92 -2.64 -6.58
C LEU A 201 -3.04 -1.77 -7.12
N GLU A 202 -2.85 -1.28 -8.33
CA GLU A 202 -3.80 -0.44 -9.06
C GLU A 202 -3.77 -0.84 -10.54
N GLY A 203 -4.86 -0.56 -11.25
CA GLY A 203 -4.96 -0.89 -12.69
C GLY A 203 -4.85 -2.39 -12.97
N ASP A 204 -4.08 -2.76 -13.99
CA ASP A 204 -4.07 -4.13 -14.52
C ASP A 204 -3.50 -5.17 -13.54
N ASP A 205 -2.53 -4.78 -12.69
CA ASP A 205 -1.94 -5.73 -11.74
C ASP A 205 -2.90 -6.08 -10.61
N MET A 206 -3.77 -5.14 -10.22
CA MET A 206 -4.84 -5.40 -9.25
C MET A 206 -5.81 -6.45 -9.81
N TYR A 207 -6.25 -6.26 -11.05
CA TYR A 207 -7.16 -7.19 -11.71
C TYR A 207 -6.51 -8.56 -11.94
N ALA A 208 -5.23 -8.61 -12.31
CA ALA A 208 -4.49 -9.87 -12.45
C ALA A 208 -4.33 -10.61 -11.11
N PHE A 209 -4.11 -9.89 -10.01
CA PHE A 209 -4.10 -10.51 -8.68
C PHE A 209 -5.47 -11.06 -8.30
N LEU A 210 -6.53 -10.30 -8.57
CA LEU A 210 -7.90 -10.71 -8.27
C LEU A 210 -8.32 -11.94 -9.08
N ASP A 211 -7.92 -12.00 -10.34
CA ASP A 211 -8.18 -13.14 -11.24
C ASP A 211 -7.58 -14.44 -10.68
N LYS A 212 -6.30 -14.42 -10.30
CA LYS A 212 -5.65 -15.56 -9.63
C LYS A 212 -6.34 -15.95 -8.34
N LEU A 213 -6.76 -14.95 -7.55
CA LEU A 213 -7.43 -15.19 -6.28
C LEU A 213 -8.77 -15.89 -6.48
N VAL A 214 -9.59 -15.40 -7.41
CA VAL A 214 -10.96 -15.89 -7.64
C VAL A 214 -10.99 -17.21 -8.40
N GLU A 215 -10.22 -17.33 -9.49
CA GLU A 215 -10.28 -18.51 -10.36
C GLU A 215 -9.52 -19.71 -9.76
N VAL A 216 -8.41 -19.47 -9.05
CA VAL A 216 -7.51 -20.56 -8.57
C VAL A 216 -7.55 -20.72 -7.07
N VAL A 217 -7.31 -19.64 -6.31
CA VAL A 217 -7.06 -19.76 -4.87
C VAL A 217 -8.33 -20.06 -4.09
N LEU A 218 -9.39 -19.28 -4.30
CA LEU A 218 -10.63 -19.37 -3.52
C LEU A 218 -11.30 -20.76 -3.62
N PRO A 219 -11.44 -21.39 -4.81
CA PRO A 219 -12.05 -22.71 -4.93
C PRO A 219 -11.24 -23.84 -4.26
N GLN A 220 -9.93 -23.66 -4.09
CA GLN A 220 -9.06 -24.66 -3.47
C GLN A 220 -9.13 -24.68 -1.93
N ILE A 221 -9.74 -23.66 -1.31
CA ILE A 221 -9.84 -23.57 0.15
C ILE A 221 -10.98 -24.48 0.63
N LYS A 222 -10.62 -25.58 1.31
CA LYS A 222 -11.56 -26.63 1.75
C LYS A 222 -12.74 -26.14 2.61
N GLU A 223 -12.51 -25.18 3.50
CA GLU A 223 -13.51 -24.73 4.50
C GLU A 223 -13.98 -23.28 4.26
N TRP A 224 -13.88 -22.77 3.03
CA TRP A 224 -14.22 -21.39 2.74
C TRP A 224 -15.71 -21.21 2.42
N ARG A 225 -16.43 -20.54 3.32
CA ARG A 225 -17.86 -20.20 3.15
C ARG A 225 -18.11 -18.84 2.48
N GLY A 226 -17.06 -18.19 2.00
CA GLY A 226 -17.11 -16.83 1.45
C GLY A 226 -16.82 -15.74 2.49
N LEU A 227 -16.84 -14.49 2.04
CA LEU A 227 -16.58 -13.32 2.86
C LEU A 227 -17.74 -13.02 3.82
N SER A 228 -17.42 -12.52 5.01
CA SER A 228 -18.46 -12.06 5.93
C SER A 228 -19.21 -10.87 5.32
N ARG A 229 -20.54 -10.91 5.33
CA ARG A 229 -21.37 -9.79 4.88
C ARG A 229 -21.20 -8.56 5.77
N THR A 230 -20.75 -8.71 7.00
CA THR A 230 -20.46 -7.60 7.93
C THR A 230 -19.09 -6.96 7.72
N ALA A 231 -18.24 -7.53 6.86
CA ALA A 231 -16.95 -6.94 6.54
C ALA A 231 -17.14 -5.66 5.72
N GLY A 232 -16.58 -4.55 6.21
CA GLY A 232 -16.65 -3.23 5.57
C GLY A 232 -16.22 -2.14 6.53
N ASP A 233 -15.62 -1.08 6.00
CA ASP A 233 -15.21 0.10 6.74
C ASP A 233 -16.23 1.25 6.67
N SER A 234 -17.41 0.99 6.08
CA SER A 234 -18.52 1.91 5.79
C SER A 234 -18.28 3.01 4.77
N ASN A 235 -17.11 2.98 4.12
CA ASN A 235 -16.72 3.87 3.03
C ASN A 235 -16.46 3.10 1.72
N GLY A 236 -16.90 1.84 1.62
CA GLY A 236 -16.70 1.04 0.43
C GLY A 236 -15.33 0.37 0.33
N CYS A 237 -14.55 0.32 1.41
CA CYS A 237 -13.41 -0.58 1.54
C CYS A 237 -13.83 -1.86 2.25
N ILE A 238 -13.54 -3.00 1.62
CA ILE A 238 -13.83 -4.33 2.17
C ILE A 238 -12.51 -5.04 2.42
N SER A 239 -12.31 -5.48 3.66
CA SER A 239 -11.08 -6.13 4.11
C SER A 239 -11.35 -7.53 4.63
N PHE A 240 -10.47 -8.47 4.28
CA PHE A 240 -10.51 -9.85 4.74
C PHE A 240 -9.11 -10.45 4.83
N GLY A 241 -8.98 -11.52 5.62
CA GLY A 241 -7.70 -12.19 5.87
C GLY A 241 -7.77 -13.67 5.54
N PHE A 242 -6.63 -14.19 5.10
CA PHE A 242 -6.44 -15.60 4.86
C PHE A 242 -5.34 -16.18 5.76
N GLY A 243 -5.54 -17.44 6.16
CA GLY A 243 -4.54 -18.20 6.88
C GLY A 243 -3.31 -18.52 6.02
N PRO A 244 -2.22 -18.99 6.64
CA PRO A 244 -0.97 -19.30 5.95
C PRO A 244 -1.12 -20.37 4.87
N HIS A 245 -2.03 -21.34 5.06
CA HIS A 245 -2.28 -22.39 4.09
C HIS A 245 -2.67 -21.83 2.71
N VAL A 246 -3.49 -20.76 2.68
CA VAL A 246 -4.00 -20.16 1.44
C VAL A 246 -2.88 -19.51 0.63
N MET A 247 -1.83 -18.98 1.28
CA MET A 247 -0.72 -18.36 0.57
C MET A 247 0.08 -19.38 -0.28
N GLY A 248 0.09 -20.65 0.12
CA GLY A 248 0.73 -21.72 -0.64
C GLY A 248 -0.08 -22.21 -1.85
N LEU A 249 -1.35 -21.80 -1.97
CA LEU A 249 -2.24 -22.19 -3.07
C LEU A 249 -2.09 -21.29 -4.31
N PHE A 250 -1.31 -20.22 -4.23
CA PHE A 250 -1.05 -19.39 -5.40
C PHE A 250 -0.15 -20.14 -6.38
N PRO A 251 -0.47 -20.12 -7.69
CA PRO A 251 0.33 -20.81 -8.71
C PRO A 251 1.76 -20.28 -8.80
N ASP A 252 1.98 -18.99 -8.46
CA ASP A 252 3.31 -18.38 -8.45
C ASP A 252 4.19 -18.85 -7.27
N ILE A 253 3.58 -19.40 -6.21
CA ILE A 253 4.26 -19.83 -4.98
C ILE A 253 4.47 -21.33 -4.96
N GLU A 254 3.57 -22.13 -5.53
CA GLU A 254 3.62 -23.60 -5.50
C GLU A 254 5.00 -24.14 -5.93
N GLY A 255 5.60 -23.59 -7.00
CA GLY A 255 6.93 -24.01 -7.47
C GLY A 255 8.12 -23.50 -6.65
N VAL A 256 7.94 -22.44 -5.86
CA VAL A 256 8.99 -21.80 -5.04
C VAL A 256 8.77 -22.11 -3.54
N TYR A 257 7.82 -23.00 -3.24
CA TYR A 257 7.36 -23.30 -1.89
C TYR A 257 8.52 -23.70 -0.96
N ASP A 258 9.40 -24.57 -1.42
CA ASP A 258 10.55 -25.08 -0.65
C ASP A 258 11.63 -24.02 -0.38
N MET A 259 11.69 -22.96 -1.19
CA MET A 259 12.65 -21.87 -0.98
C MET A 259 12.16 -20.88 0.07
N ILE A 260 10.86 -20.85 0.36
CA ILE A 260 10.26 -19.94 1.34
C ILE A 260 10.27 -20.63 2.71
N PRO A 261 11.14 -20.20 3.65
CA PRO A 261 11.35 -20.94 4.90
C PRO A 261 10.11 -20.92 5.81
N LYS A 262 9.27 -19.88 5.69
CA LYS A 262 8.07 -19.72 6.49
C LYS A 262 6.97 -19.04 5.71
N ILE A 263 5.84 -19.74 5.63
CA ILE A 263 4.63 -19.28 4.97
C ILE A 263 3.77 -18.54 5.99
N THR A 264 3.27 -17.38 5.55
CA THR A 264 2.52 -16.44 6.37
C THR A 264 1.10 -16.32 5.85
N GLY A 265 0.16 -15.99 6.74
CA GLY A 265 -1.13 -15.47 6.31
C GLY A 265 -0.99 -14.06 5.74
N PHE A 266 -2.00 -13.62 4.98
CA PHE A 266 -2.06 -12.28 4.42
C PHE A 266 -3.46 -11.72 4.53
N HIS A 267 -3.55 -10.40 4.48
CA HIS A 267 -4.79 -9.67 4.47
C HIS A 267 -4.90 -8.88 3.18
N VAL A 268 -6.10 -8.86 2.62
CA VAL A 268 -6.44 -8.11 1.42
C VAL A 268 -7.47 -7.06 1.80
N SER A 269 -7.20 -5.82 1.41
CA SER A 269 -8.12 -4.70 1.50
C SER A 269 -8.41 -4.23 0.09
N ILE A 270 -9.67 -4.29 -0.31
CA ILE A 270 -10.12 -3.87 -1.63
C ILE A 270 -10.87 -2.55 -1.46
N ASP A 271 -10.33 -1.50 -2.07
CA ASP A 271 -10.94 -0.19 -2.11
C ASP A 271 -11.76 -0.08 -3.40
N THR A 272 -13.05 0.15 -3.26
CA THR A 272 -13.95 0.35 -4.39
C THR A 272 -14.27 1.83 -4.57
N SER A 273 -14.74 2.20 -5.76
CA SER A 273 -15.26 3.55 -6.02
C SER A 273 -16.62 3.79 -5.36
N ALA A 274 -17.22 2.77 -4.73
CA ALA A 274 -18.52 2.89 -4.11
C ALA A 274 -18.43 3.68 -2.78
N PRO A 275 -19.38 4.58 -2.49
CA PRO A 275 -19.33 5.45 -1.30
C PRO A 275 -19.71 4.72 0.00
N ARG A 276 -20.27 3.50 -0.09
CA ARG A 276 -20.81 2.72 1.03
C ARG A 276 -20.58 1.21 0.83
N ASP A 277 -20.66 0.45 1.91
CA ASP A 277 -20.42 -1.01 1.89
C ASP A 277 -21.47 -1.83 1.12
N PRO A 278 -22.79 -1.53 1.12
CA PRO A 278 -23.74 -2.27 0.29
C PRO A 278 -23.39 -2.28 -1.20
N PRO A 279 -23.19 -1.13 -1.88
CA PRO A 279 -22.78 -1.13 -3.29
C PRO A 279 -21.40 -1.75 -3.51
N ALA A 280 -20.45 -1.56 -2.60
CA ALA A 280 -19.13 -2.21 -2.68
C ALA A 280 -19.23 -3.74 -2.68
N ARG A 281 -20.13 -4.32 -1.87
CA ARG A 281 -20.38 -5.77 -1.85
C ARG A 281 -20.99 -6.26 -3.16
N THR A 282 -21.89 -5.48 -3.78
CA THR A 282 -22.45 -5.81 -5.10
C THR A 282 -21.35 -5.86 -6.16
N VAL A 283 -20.44 -4.88 -6.17
CA VAL A 283 -19.29 -4.86 -7.09
C VAL A 283 -18.40 -6.09 -6.88
N LEU A 284 -18.04 -6.41 -5.64
CA LEU A 284 -17.22 -7.60 -5.36
C LEU A 284 -17.92 -8.91 -5.73
N SER A 285 -19.25 -8.98 -5.53
CA SER A 285 -20.04 -10.14 -5.95
C SER A 285 -20.06 -10.30 -7.47
N ALA A 286 -20.05 -9.20 -8.22
CA ALA A 286 -19.96 -9.21 -9.68
C ALA A 286 -18.61 -9.76 -10.17
N PHE A 287 -17.53 -9.55 -9.40
CA PHE A 287 -16.22 -10.19 -9.59
C PHE A 287 -16.13 -11.61 -9.02
N GLN A 288 -17.27 -12.30 -8.87
CA GLN A 288 -17.37 -13.69 -8.43
C GLN A 288 -16.79 -13.97 -7.03
N ILE A 289 -16.71 -12.96 -6.16
CA ILE A 289 -16.33 -13.17 -4.77
C ILE A 289 -17.59 -13.56 -3.98
N PRO A 290 -17.69 -14.81 -3.47
CA PRO A 290 -18.83 -15.21 -2.67
C PRO A 290 -18.86 -14.51 -1.32
N PHE A 291 -20.05 -14.10 -0.91
CA PHE A 291 -20.35 -13.65 0.44
C PHE A 291 -21.14 -14.72 1.18
N ASN A 292 -20.82 -14.91 2.47
CA ASN A 292 -21.55 -15.82 3.32
C ASN A 292 -23.01 -15.34 3.48
N GLN A 293 -23.96 -16.28 3.39
CA GLN A 293 -25.36 -15.99 3.60
C GLN A 293 -25.62 -15.63 5.07
N PRO A 294 -26.51 -14.67 5.37
CA PRO A 294 -26.78 -14.23 6.73
C PRO A 294 -27.34 -15.34 7.64
N ASN A 295 -27.84 -16.45 7.06
CA ASN A 295 -28.54 -17.53 7.77
C ASN A 295 -27.82 -18.88 7.72
N ALA A 296 -26.52 -18.92 7.40
CA ALA A 296 -25.74 -20.15 7.40
C ALA A 296 -25.29 -20.53 8.83
N GLN A 297 -26.28 -20.92 9.64
CA GLN A 297 -26.24 -21.48 11.01
C GLN A 297 -25.66 -20.60 12.12
#